data_AF-A0A7C7CQJ5-F1
#
_entry.id   AF-A0A7C7CQJ5-F1
#
_cell.length_a   1.000
_cell.length_b   1.000
_cell.length_c   1.000
_cell.angle_alpha   90.00
_cell.angle_beta   90.00
_cell.angle_gamma   90.00
#
_symmetry.space_group_name_H-M   'P 1'
#
loop_
_entity.id
_entity.type
_entity.pdbx_description
1 polymer ?
#
loop_
_entity_poly.entity_id
_entity_poly.type
_entity_poly.pdbx_seq_one_letter_code
_entity_poly.pdbx_strand_id
1 'polypeptide(L)'
;PEGFDLNWITVLLVAAVGLTAVGGMFLTSYLVAPKRPSEAKDTPYECGIPPGPFNWSQIQIRYYVFAILFIIFDVEAVFLFPWAVIFMKTVPAVFYEMMVFIGILFFGVVYGWRKGVLQWR
;
A
#
# COMPACT_ATOMS: atom_id res chain seq x y z
N PRO A 1 24.12 -23.52 -6.93
CA PRO A 1 22.65 -23.38 -6.95
C PRO A 1 22.28 -21.90 -7.15
N GLU A 2 22.63 -21.39 -8.33
CA GLU A 2 22.52 -19.96 -8.70
C GLU A 2 21.52 -19.81 -9.87
N GLY A 3 20.38 -20.50 -9.78
CA GLY A 3 19.38 -20.57 -10.85
C GLY A 3 18.07 -19.83 -10.58
N PHE A 4 17.87 -19.36 -9.35
CA PHE A 4 16.64 -18.64 -8.97
C PHE A 4 16.74 -17.13 -9.19
N ASP A 5 17.95 -16.57 -9.24
CA ASP A 5 18.19 -15.13 -9.17
C ASP A 5 17.97 -14.39 -10.52
N LEU A 6 17.63 -15.12 -11.60
CA LEU A 6 17.42 -14.55 -12.94
C LEU A 6 16.04 -14.88 -13.57
N ASN A 7 15.18 -15.63 -12.90
CA ASN A 7 14.00 -16.19 -13.57
C ASN A 7 12.72 -15.43 -13.20
N TRP A 8 12.39 -14.42 -14.02
CA TRP A 8 11.04 -13.82 -14.05
C TRP A 8 9.93 -14.88 -14.16
N ILE A 9 10.25 -16.03 -14.74
CA ILE A 9 9.40 -17.23 -14.78
C ILE A 9 8.99 -17.68 -13.37
N THR A 10 9.88 -17.67 -12.39
CA THR A 10 9.56 -18.04 -11.00
C THR A 10 8.57 -17.06 -10.39
N VAL A 11 8.78 -15.76 -10.60
CA VAL A 11 7.85 -14.72 -10.10
C VAL A 11 6.47 -14.89 -10.71
N LEU A 12 6.41 -15.10 -12.04
CA LEU A 12 5.16 -15.34 -12.75
C LEU A 12 4.47 -16.63 -12.29
N LEU A 13 5.23 -17.70 -12.06
CA LEU A 13 4.69 -18.96 -11.55
C LEU A 13 4.10 -18.80 -10.16
N VAL A 14 4.80 -18.13 -9.24
CA VAL A 14 4.29 -17.88 -7.88
C VAL A 14 3.02 -17.02 -7.94
N ALA A 15 3.02 -15.96 -8.77
CA ALA A 15 1.83 -15.12 -8.96
C ALA A 15 0.66 -15.93 -9.55
N ALA A 16 0.91 -16.77 -10.55
CA ALA A 16 -0.10 -17.62 -11.18
C ALA A 16 -0.67 -18.65 -10.20
N VAL A 17 0.18 -19.32 -9.42
CA VAL A 17 -0.25 -20.25 -8.37
C VAL A 17 -1.08 -19.53 -7.30
N GLY A 18 -0.65 -18.34 -6.85
CA GLY A 18 -1.41 -17.54 -5.89
C GLY A 18 -2.78 -17.13 -6.42
N LEU A 19 -2.84 -16.62 -7.65
CA LEU A 19 -4.09 -16.21 -8.29
C LEU A 19 -5.03 -17.40 -8.55
N THR A 20 -4.51 -18.54 -8.99
CA THR A 20 -5.31 -19.76 -9.21
C THR A 20 -5.79 -20.36 -7.90
N ALA A 21 -5.00 -20.32 -6.83
CA ALA A 21 -5.44 -20.75 -5.50
C ALA A 21 -6.58 -19.87 -4.97
N VAL A 22 -6.42 -18.54 -5.00
CA VAL A 22 -7.45 -17.59 -4.56
C VAL A 22 -8.70 -17.68 -5.44
N GLY A 23 -8.52 -17.71 -6.76
CA GLY A 23 -9.61 -17.88 -7.71
C GLY A 23 -10.34 -19.22 -7.53
N GLY A 24 -9.60 -20.30 -7.28
CA GLY A 24 -10.16 -21.62 -6.98
C GLY A 24 -10.97 -21.65 -5.69
N MET A 25 -10.54 -20.94 -4.64
CA MET A 25 -11.31 -20.79 -3.41
C MET A 25 -12.64 -20.04 -3.66
N PHE A 26 -12.60 -18.92 -4.40
CA PHE A 26 -13.82 -18.19 -4.76
C PHE A 26 -14.75 -19.01 -5.65
N LEU A 27 -14.22 -19.72 -6.64
CA LEU A 27 -15.00 -20.59 -7.53
C LEU A 27 -15.65 -21.73 -6.75
N THR A 28 -14.90 -22.39 -5.87
CA THR A 28 -15.42 -23.46 -5.03
C THR A 28 -16.52 -22.95 -4.10
N SER A 29 -16.31 -21.79 -3.47
CA SER A 29 -17.33 -21.12 -2.67
C SER A 29 -18.59 -20.84 -3.48
N TYR A 30 -18.45 -20.28 -4.69
CA TYR A 30 -19.58 -19.98 -5.57
C TYR A 30 -20.36 -21.22 -6.03
N LEU A 31 -19.68 -22.34 -6.25
CA LEU A 31 -20.28 -23.60 -6.70
C LEU A 31 -20.93 -24.39 -5.56
N VAL A 32 -20.32 -24.42 -4.38
CA VAL A 32 -20.75 -25.23 -3.23
C VAL A 32 -21.76 -24.48 -2.34
N ALA A 33 -21.69 -23.14 -2.29
CA ALA A 33 -22.53 -22.35 -1.40
C ALA A 33 -24.04 -22.46 -1.75
N PRO A 34 -24.93 -22.61 -0.75
CA PRO A 34 -26.37 -22.56 -0.96
C PRO A 34 -26.81 -21.19 -1.49
N LYS A 35 -27.43 -21.16 -2.67
CA LYS A 35 -27.95 -19.94 -3.29
C LYS A 35 -29.37 -19.65 -2.78
N ARG A 36 -29.50 -18.74 -1.81
CA ARG A 36 -30.79 -18.30 -1.24
C ARG A 36 -30.87 -16.77 -1.16
N PRO A 37 -31.00 -16.08 -2.31
CA PRO A 37 -31.15 -14.62 -2.35
C PRO A 37 -32.46 -14.20 -1.67
N SER A 38 -32.46 -13.03 -1.04
CA SER A 38 -33.64 -12.42 -0.42
C SER A 38 -33.35 -10.95 -0.23
N GLU A 39 -34.33 -10.07 -0.47
CA GLU A 39 -34.13 -8.61 -0.36
C GLU A 39 -33.47 -8.21 0.96
N ALA A 40 -33.90 -8.78 2.09
CA ALA A 40 -33.32 -8.48 3.42
C ALA A 40 -31.83 -8.88 3.60
N LYS A 41 -31.29 -9.79 2.77
CA LYS A 41 -29.84 -10.13 2.78
C LYS A 41 -29.02 -9.20 1.90
N ASP A 42 -29.66 -8.60 0.90
CA ASP A 42 -29.04 -7.71 -0.07
C ASP A 42 -29.11 -6.24 0.39
N THR A 43 -29.90 -5.93 1.42
CA THR A 43 -29.92 -4.61 2.05
C THR A 43 -28.67 -4.37 2.92
N PRO A 44 -28.02 -3.19 2.79
CA PRO A 44 -26.98 -2.74 3.72
C PRO A 44 -27.38 -2.89 5.19
N TYR A 45 -26.41 -3.27 6.00
CA TYR A 45 -26.65 -3.51 7.42
C TYR A 45 -26.77 -2.20 8.20
N GLU A 46 -27.96 -1.92 8.75
CA GLU A 46 -28.21 -0.85 9.73
C GLU A 46 -29.03 -1.38 10.92
N CYS A 47 -28.61 -2.51 11.52
CA CYS A 47 -29.25 -3.10 12.70
C CYS A 47 -30.78 -3.32 12.57
N GLY A 48 -31.26 -3.66 11.38
CA GLY A 48 -32.69 -3.90 11.09
C GLY A 48 -33.48 -2.65 10.70
N ILE A 49 -32.84 -1.49 10.62
CA ILE A 49 -33.41 -0.26 10.07
C ILE A 49 -33.24 -0.29 8.55
N PRO A 50 -34.28 0.02 7.75
CA PRO A 50 -34.13 0.19 6.31
C PRO A 50 -33.07 1.26 6.02
N PRO A 51 -32.05 0.95 5.21
CA PRO A 51 -30.94 1.87 5.00
C PRO A 51 -31.43 3.18 4.39
N GLY A 52 -30.93 4.28 4.91
CA GLY A 52 -31.22 5.61 4.39
C GLY A 52 -30.68 5.80 2.96
N PRO A 53 -31.19 6.80 2.21
CA PRO A 53 -30.58 7.18 0.95
C PRO A 53 -29.10 7.53 1.17
N PHE A 54 -28.24 7.07 0.26
CA PHE A 54 -26.80 7.34 0.32
C PHE A 54 -26.57 8.84 0.47
N ASN A 55 -26.08 9.24 1.64
CA ASN A 55 -25.66 10.60 1.88
C ASN A 55 -24.14 10.66 1.75
N TRP A 56 -23.63 11.61 0.98
CA TRP A 56 -22.20 11.83 0.85
C TRP A 56 -21.65 12.25 2.21
N SER A 57 -21.12 11.29 2.96
CA SER A 57 -20.36 11.58 4.17
C SER A 57 -19.03 12.18 3.75
N GLN A 58 -18.70 13.34 4.30
CA GLN A 58 -17.40 13.96 4.07
C GLN A 58 -16.32 13.08 4.71
N ILE A 59 -15.67 12.27 3.88
CA ILE A 59 -14.47 11.55 4.28
C ILE A 59 -13.44 12.59 4.72
N GLN A 60 -12.81 12.37 5.88
CA GLN A 60 -11.89 13.33 6.47
C GLN A 60 -10.73 13.65 5.51
N ILE A 61 -10.48 14.93 5.22
CA ILE A 61 -9.36 15.41 4.35
C ILE A 61 -7.98 14.90 4.79
N ARG A 62 -7.85 14.43 6.03
CA ARG A 62 -6.62 13.95 6.63
C ARG A 62 -6.02 12.78 5.84
N TYR A 63 -6.83 11.87 5.30
CA TYR A 63 -6.34 10.75 4.48
C TYR A 63 -5.58 11.21 3.24
N TYR A 64 -5.99 12.34 2.65
CA TYR A 64 -5.31 12.93 1.50
C TYR A 64 -3.90 13.45 1.86
N VAL A 65 -3.76 14.06 3.05
CA VAL A 65 -2.45 14.55 3.52
C VAL A 65 -1.48 13.39 3.75
N PHE A 66 -1.95 12.29 4.34
CA PHE A 66 -1.14 11.07 4.48
C PHE A 66 -0.74 10.48 3.13
N ALA A 67 -1.66 10.44 2.16
CA ALA A 67 -1.37 9.91 0.83
C ALA A 67 -0.31 10.74 0.10
N ILE A 68 -0.39 12.08 0.13
CA ILE A 68 0.65 12.94 -0.46
C ILE A 68 1.99 12.72 0.23
N LEU A 69 2.02 12.72 1.57
CA LEU A 69 3.27 12.52 2.30
C LEU A 69 3.90 11.16 1.98
N PHE A 70 3.08 10.11 1.86
CA PHE A 70 3.52 8.80 1.45
C PHE A 70 4.12 8.81 0.04
N ILE A 71 3.46 9.43 -0.95
CA ILE A 71 3.96 9.50 -2.32
C ILE A 71 5.30 10.24 -2.39
N ILE A 72 5.44 11.36 -1.67
CA ILE A 72 6.70 12.11 -1.63
C ILE A 72 7.83 11.21 -1.07
N PHE A 73 7.59 10.54 0.05
CA PHE A 73 8.57 9.66 0.68
C PHE A 73 8.89 8.41 -0.18
N ASP A 74 7.90 7.86 -0.88
CA ASP A 74 8.09 6.70 -1.77
C ASP A 74 8.98 7.05 -2.96
N VAL A 75 8.75 8.21 -3.58
CA VAL A 75 9.62 8.74 -4.65
C VAL A 75 11.04 8.96 -4.13
N GLU A 76 11.20 9.43 -2.90
CA GLU A 76 12.51 9.60 -2.27
C GLU A 76 13.23 8.27 -2.02
N ALA A 77 12.49 7.24 -1.61
CA ALA A 77 13.03 5.89 -1.40
C ALA A 77 13.56 5.27 -2.70
N VAL A 78 12.96 5.56 -3.85
CA VAL A 78 13.46 5.13 -5.16
C VAL A 78 14.88 5.64 -5.43
N PHE A 79 15.26 6.81 -4.90
CA PHE A 79 16.63 7.33 -5.04
C PHE A 79 17.65 6.65 -4.10
N LEU A 80 17.20 6.12 -2.96
CA LEU A 80 18.06 5.42 -2.02
C LEU A 80 18.57 4.08 -2.57
N PHE A 81 17.76 3.39 -3.39
CA PHE A 81 18.12 2.07 -3.92
C PHE A 81 19.35 2.08 -4.83
N PRO A 82 19.42 2.89 -5.91
CA PRO A 82 20.60 2.96 -6.75
C PRO A 82 21.85 3.33 -5.96
N TRP A 83 21.73 4.29 -5.03
CA TRP A 83 22.84 4.69 -4.16
C TRP A 83 23.33 3.53 -3.29
N ALA A 84 22.43 2.81 -2.62
CA ALA A 84 22.78 1.67 -1.77
C ALA A 84 23.51 0.57 -2.54
N VAL A 85 23.10 0.30 -3.80
CA VAL A 85 23.72 -0.70 -4.67
C VAL A 85 25.15 -0.33 -5.05
N ILE A 86 25.42 0.96 -5.32
CA ILE A 86 26.75 1.42 -5.75
C ILE A 86 27.62 1.94 -4.61
N PHE A 87 27.10 2.03 -3.38
CA PHE A 87 27.74 2.71 -2.26
C PHE A 87 29.22 2.34 -2.07
N MET A 88 29.54 1.04 -2.08
CA MET A 88 30.90 0.53 -1.91
C MET A 88 31.88 0.94 -3.02
N LYS A 89 31.37 1.44 -4.16
CA LYS A 89 32.15 1.86 -5.34
C LYS A 89 32.22 3.39 -5.48
N THR A 90 31.65 4.15 -4.55
CA THR A 90 31.54 5.62 -4.64
C THR A 90 32.58 6.34 -3.79
N VAL A 91 32.81 7.61 -4.12
CA VAL A 91 33.70 8.51 -3.37
C VAL A 91 33.05 8.86 -2.02
N PRO A 92 33.80 9.03 -0.91
CA PRO A 92 33.24 9.38 0.40
C PRO A 92 32.33 10.63 0.41
N ALA A 93 32.48 11.54 -0.56
CA ALA A 93 31.57 12.68 -0.71
C ALA A 93 30.10 12.27 -0.90
N VAL A 94 29.85 11.19 -1.66
CA VAL A 94 28.50 10.67 -1.96
C VAL A 94 27.79 10.17 -0.69
N PHE A 95 28.56 9.69 0.30
CA PHE A 95 28.00 9.35 1.61
C PHE A 95 27.41 10.58 2.30
N TYR A 96 28.15 11.69 2.34
CA TYR A 96 27.69 12.92 3.00
C TYR A 96 26.51 13.55 2.26
N GLU A 97 26.51 13.53 0.92
CA GLU A 97 25.36 13.96 0.12
C GLU A 97 24.09 13.19 0.49
N MET A 98 24.20 11.87 0.71
CA MET A 98 23.06 11.04 1.10
C MET A 98 22.65 11.22 2.56
N MET A 99 23.58 11.52 3.46
CA MET A 99 23.23 11.93 4.82
C MET A 99 22.45 13.25 4.83
N VAL A 100 22.84 14.21 3.99
CA VAL A 100 22.08 15.46 3.82
C VAL A 100 20.71 15.19 3.21
N PHE A 101 20.63 14.36 2.17
CA PHE A 101 19.36 13.96 1.54
C PHE A 101 18.40 13.35 2.57
N ILE A 102 18.82 12.32 3.30
CA ILE A 102 18.02 11.69 4.37
C ILE A 102 17.65 12.71 5.46
N GLY A 103 18.57 13.60 5.82
CA GLY A 103 18.31 14.68 6.78
C GLY A 103 17.18 15.61 6.35
N ILE A 104 17.11 15.96 5.06
CA ILE A 104 16.02 16.76 4.49
C ILE A 104 14.68 16.00 4.58
N LEU A 105 14.66 14.70 4.27
CA LEU A 105 13.43 13.88 4.38
C LEU A 105 12.92 13.82 5.81
N PHE A 106 13.84 13.53 6.73
CA PHE A 106 13.55 13.46 8.15
C PHE A 106 12.98 14.79 8.66
N PHE A 107 13.54 15.92 8.22
CA PHE A 107 13.03 17.24 8.54
C PHE A 107 11.59 17.45 8.05
N GLY A 108 11.27 17.03 6.82
CA GLY A 108 9.91 17.11 6.27
C GLY A 108 8.88 16.36 7.13
N VAL A 109 9.20 15.15 7.56
CA VAL A 109 8.34 14.34 8.45
C VAL A 109 8.18 15.00 9.82
N VAL A 110 9.28 15.45 10.42
CA VAL A 110 9.27 16.13 11.73
C VAL A 110 8.44 17.41 11.68
N TYR A 111 8.57 18.19 10.60
CA TYR A 111 7.77 19.40 10.39
C TYR A 111 6.27 19.09 10.30
N GLY A 112 5.89 18.08 9.50
CA GLY A 112 4.51 17.61 9.40
C GLY A 112 3.95 17.17 10.75
N TRP A 113 4.74 16.44 11.53
CA TRP A 113 4.34 16.03 12.87
C TRP A 113 4.14 17.23 13.81
N ARG A 114 5.06 18.19 13.82
CA ARG A 114 4.96 19.42 14.61
C ARG A 114 3.75 20.28 14.24
N LYS A 115 3.35 20.28 12.97
CA LYS A 115 2.13 20.95 12.49
C LYS A 115 0.83 20.19 12.81
N GLY A 116 0.91 19.01 13.41
CA GLY A 116 -0.25 18.24 13.81
C GLY A 116 -0.99 17.58 12.64
N VAL A 117 -0.45 17.64 11.41
CA VAL A 117 -1.11 17.02 10.25
C VAL A 117 -1.13 15.49 10.32
N LEU A 118 -0.29 14.91 11.17
CA LEU A 118 -0.21 13.47 11.43
C LEU A 118 -1.02 13.03 12.66
N GLN A 119 -1.71 13.93 13.35
CA GLN A 119 -2.46 13.57 14.56
C GLN A 119 -3.83 12.98 14.22
N TRP A 120 -4.12 11.82 14.80
CA TRP A 120 -5.45 11.21 14.81
C TRP A 120 -6.23 11.71 16.04
N ARG A 121 -7.23 12.56 15.80
CA ARG A 121 -8.29 12.95 16.73
C ARG A 121 -9.61 12.93 16.00
#